data_AF-A0A1K1QE28-F1
#
_entry.id   AF-A0A1K1QE28-F1
#
_cell.length_a   1.000
_cell.length_b   1.000
_cell.length_c   1.000
_cell.angle_alpha   90.00
_cell.angle_beta   90.00
_cell.angle_gamma   90.00
#
_symmetry.space_group_name_H-M   'P 1'
#
loop_
_entity.id
_entity.type
_entity.pdbx_description
1 polymer ?
#
loop_
_entity_poly.entity_id
_entity_poly.type
_entity_poly.pdbx_seq_one_letter_code
_entity_poly.pdbx_strand_id
1 'polypeptide(L)'
;MEDIHQRINHVNAEMSRYQNQLYGMKKRIPVLILIGTVFAFLFPYLPGRYGRPAMVDTWGYSNAVIFSAVIFAIVYLIGYSMRKNEIEKKLRELKLEKYLIEKDLGE
;
A
#
# COMPACT_ATOMS: atom_id res chain seq x y z
N MET A 1 16.94 -28.70 21.02
CA MET A 1 16.28 -28.94 19.70
C MET A 1 14.86 -28.37 19.63
N GLU A 2 14.04 -28.51 20.68
CA GLU A 2 12.64 -28.06 20.69
C GLU A 2 12.46 -26.54 20.56
N ASP A 3 13.31 -25.75 21.22
CA ASP A 3 13.30 -24.27 21.19
C ASP A 3 13.57 -23.69 19.78
N ILE A 4 14.44 -24.35 19.01
CA ILE A 4 14.82 -23.92 17.66
C ILE A 4 13.68 -24.18 16.67
N HIS A 5 13.01 -25.31 16.78
CA HIS A 5 11.83 -25.60 15.95
C HIS A 5 10.71 -24.58 16.24
N GLN A 6 10.53 -24.17 17.50
CA GLN A 6 9.60 -23.11 17.84
C GLN A 6 9.99 -21.77 17.22
N ARG A 7 11.28 -21.39 17.25
CA ARG A 7 11.79 -20.18 16.59
C ARG A 7 11.56 -20.18 15.08
N ILE A 8 11.90 -21.27 14.39
CA ILE A 8 11.69 -21.39 12.94
C ILE A 8 10.19 -21.32 12.60
N ASN A 9 9.34 -21.97 13.39
CA ASN A 9 7.89 -21.92 13.21
C ASN A 9 7.34 -20.50 13.42
N HIS A 10 7.85 -19.77 14.43
CA HIS A 10 7.49 -18.38 14.66
C HIS A 10 7.88 -17.49 13.47
N VAL A 11 9.12 -17.58 12.98
CA VAL A 11 9.59 -16.81 11.82
C VAL A 11 8.79 -17.15 10.56
N ASN A 12 8.47 -18.44 10.32
CA ASN A 12 7.63 -18.85 9.20
C ASN A 12 6.19 -18.30 9.31
N ALA A 13 5.62 -18.27 10.52
CA ALA A 13 4.29 -17.69 10.76
C ALA A 13 4.29 -16.17 10.48
N GLU A 14 5.32 -15.46 10.91
CA GLU A 14 5.47 -14.03 10.60
C GLU A 14 5.67 -13.77 9.11
N MET A 15 6.52 -14.56 8.44
CA MET A 15 6.69 -14.49 6.98
C MET A 15 5.36 -14.68 6.25
N SER A 16 4.58 -15.68 6.64
CA SER A 16 3.24 -15.93 6.07
C SER A 16 2.31 -14.74 6.29
N ARG A 17 2.34 -14.14 7.49
CA ARG A 17 1.55 -12.94 7.80
C ARG A 17 1.90 -11.77 6.88
N TYR A 18 3.19 -11.48 6.66
CA TYR A 18 3.61 -10.41 5.76
C TYR A 18 3.31 -10.71 4.28
N GLN A 19 3.43 -11.97 3.85
CA GLN A 19 3.00 -12.40 2.52
C GLN A 19 1.49 -12.20 2.31
N ASN A 20 0.68 -12.56 3.30
CA ASN A 20 -0.77 -12.35 3.28
C ASN A 20 -1.13 -10.86 3.26
N GLN A 21 -0.36 -10.00 3.94
CA GLN A 21 -0.52 -8.55 3.85
C GLN A 21 -0.22 -8.03 2.43
N LEU A 22 0.86 -8.48 1.79
CA LEU A 22 1.17 -8.13 0.40
C LEU A 22 0.08 -8.59 -0.57
N TYR A 23 -0.42 -9.81 -0.39
CA TYR A 23 -1.51 -10.35 -1.19
C TYR A 23 -2.80 -9.53 -1.00
N GLY A 24 -3.13 -9.21 0.26
CA GLY A 24 -4.26 -8.35 0.60
C GLY A 24 -4.16 -6.95 0.01
N MET A 25 -2.95 -6.37 -0.03
CA MET A 25 -2.72 -5.09 -0.70
C MET A 25 -2.99 -5.18 -2.20
N LYS A 26 -2.50 -6.22 -2.89
CA LYS A 26 -2.76 -6.42 -4.33
C LYS A 26 -4.25 -6.59 -4.62
N LYS A 27 -4.98 -7.32 -3.78
CA LYS A 27 -6.42 -7.53 -3.93
C LYS A 27 -7.23 -6.22 -3.75
N ARG A 28 -6.71 -5.26 -2.99
CA ARG A 28 -7.35 -3.95 -2.77
C ARG A 28 -7.12 -2.96 -3.91
N ILE A 29 -6.16 -3.20 -4.81
CA ILE A 29 -5.88 -2.34 -5.97
C ILE A 29 -7.16 -2.01 -6.77
N PRO A 30 -7.95 -2.97 -7.26
CA PRO A 30 -9.15 -2.66 -8.04
C PRO A 30 -10.19 -1.85 -7.26
N VAL A 31 -10.34 -2.12 -5.96
CA VAL A 31 -11.25 -1.36 -5.09
C VAL A 31 -10.77 0.08 -4.93
N LEU A 32 -9.47 0.29 -4.75
CA LEU A 32 -8.89 1.63 -4.64
C LEU A 32 -8.98 2.41 -5.95
N ILE A 33 -8.86 1.74 -7.10
CA ILE A 33 -9.10 2.37 -8.41
C ILE A 33 -10.55 2.85 -8.50
N LEU A 34 -11.53 2.00 -8.16
CA LEU A 34 -12.94 2.40 -8.17
C LEU A 34 -13.23 3.59 -7.25
N ILE A 35 -12.70 3.57 -6.02
CA ILE A 35 -12.83 4.69 -5.08
C ILE A 35 -12.19 5.94 -5.66
N GLY A 36 -11.00 5.83 -6.27
CA GLY A 36 -10.30 6.93 -6.93
C GLY A 36 -11.07 7.53 -8.09
N THR A 37 -11.72 6.68 -8.90
CA THR A 37 -12.60 7.12 -9.98
C THR A 37 -13.77 7.92 -9.44
N VAL A 38 -14.49 7.40 -8.45
CA VAL A 38 -15.62 8.13 -7.81
C VAL A 38 -15.13 9.44 -7.19
N PHE A 39 -13.98 9.42 -6.52
CA PHE A 39 -13.38 10.60 -5.94
C PHE A 39 -13.04 11.66 -7.00
N ALA A 40 -12.46 11.27 -8.14
CA ALA A 40 -12.11 12.20 -9.21
C ALA A 40 -13.33 12.89 -9.84
N PHE A 41 -14.50 12.25 -9.80
CA PHE A 41 -15.75 12.86 -10.25
C PHE A 41 -16.38 13.76 -9.20
N LEU A 42 -16.32 13.41 -7.92
CA LEU A 42 -16.98 14.16 -6.84
C LEU A 42 -16.14 15.35 -6.36
N PHE A 43 -14.82 15.19 -6.28
CA PHE A 43 -13.91 16.20 -5.74
C PHE A 43 -14.00 17.57 -6.45
N PRO A 44 -14.13 17.63 -7.80
CA PRO A 44 -14.30 18.89 -8.51
C PRO A 44 -15.50 19.75 -8.07
N TYR A 45 -16.56 19.12 -7.56
CA TYR A 45 -17.79 19.80 -7.12
C TYR A 45 -17.71 20.33 -5.69
N LEU A 46 -16.68 19.97 -4.93
CA LEU A 46 -16.53 20.46 -3.56
C LEU A 46 -16.17 21.95 -3.59
N PRO A 47 -16.95 22.81 -2.91
CA PRO A 47 -16.60 24.23 -2.81
C PRO A 47 -15.30 24.39 -2.03
N GLY A 48 -14.44 25.30 -2.49
CA GLY A 48 -13.20 25.60 -1.79
C GLY A 48 -13.46 26.27 -0.44
N ARG A 49 -12.51 26.15 0.49
CA ARG A 49 -12.57 26.90 1.76
C ARG A 49 -12.66 28.41 1.49
N TYR A 50 -13.40 29.12 2.35
CA TYR A 50 -13.60 30.57 2.32
C TYR A 50 -14.33 31.11 1.09
N GLY A 51 -15.36 30.38 0.61
CA GLY A 51 -16.21 30.86 -0.50
C GLY A 51 -15.51 30.84 -1.86
N ARG A 52 -14.41 30.11 -2.01
CA ARG A 52 -13.78 29.92 -3.31
C ARG A 52 -14.70 29.09 -4.23
N PRO A 53 -14.87 29.50 -5.49
CA PRO A 53 -15.67 28.74 -6.45
C PRO A 53 -15.13 27.32 -6.62
N ALA A 54 -16.01 26.39 -6.99
CA ALA A 54 -15.63 25.00 -7.18
C ALA A 54 -14.62 24.87 -8.33
N MET A 55 -13.85 23.78 -8.36
CA MET A 55 -12.89 23.54 -9.45
C MET A 55 -13.59 23.46 -10.81
N VAL A 56 -14.81 22.92 -10.85
CA VAL A 56 -15.61 22.86 -12.09
C VAL A 56 -15.90 24.25 -12.64
N ASP A 57 -16.20 25.22 -11.78
CA ASP A 57 -16.58 26.58 -12.19
C ASP A 57 -15.38 27.39 -12.70
N THR A 58 -14.18 27.05 -12.24
CA THR A 58 -12.96 27.80 -12.59
C THR A 58 -12.22 27.20 -13.77
N TRP A 59 -12.10 25.87 -13.84
CA TRP A 59 -11.23 25.19 -14.82
C TRP A 59 -12.03 24.41 -15.88
N GLY A 60 -13.35 24.29 -15.70
CA GLY A 60 -14.22 23.43 -16.50
C GLY A 60 -14.17 21.97 -16.03
N TYR A 61 -15.27 21.26 -16.25
CA TYR A 61 -15.48 19.90 -15.75
C TYR A 61 -14.36 18.92 -16.16
N SER A 62 -14.02 18.86 -17.45
CA SER A 62 -13.03 17.90 -17.96
C SER A 62 -11.65 18.11 -17.33
N ASN A 63 -11.20 19.36 -17.22
CA ASN A 63 -9.89 19.67 -16.64
C ASN A 63 -9.85 19.39 -15.13
N ALA A 64 -10.94 19.69 -14.42
CA ALA A 64 -11.04 19.45 -12.99
C ALA A 64 -11.02 17.95 -12.64
N VAL A 65 -11.72 17.12 -13.42
CA VAL A 65 -11.71 15.65 -13.27
C VAL A 65 -10.34 15.08 -13.59
N ILE A 66 -9.70 15.50 -14.70
CA ILE A 66 -8.35 15.04 -15.07
C ILE A 66 -7.34 15.39 -13.99
N PHE A 67 -7.36 16.63 -13.50
CA PHE A 67 -6.46 17.06 -12.42
C PHE A 67 -6.65 16.21 -11.15
N SER A 68 -7.89 15.99 -10.74
CA SER A 68 -8.22 15.19 -9.56
C SER A 68 -7.75 13.73 -9.72
N ALA A 69 -7.92 13.15 -10.90
CA ALA A 69 -7.45 11.81 -11.22
C ALA A 69 -5.92 11.70 -11.19
N VAL A 70 -5.21 12.70 -11.73
CA VAL A 70 -3.73 12.74 -11.70
C VAL A 70 -3.20 12.86 -10.27
N ILE A 71 -3.77 13.77 -9.47
CA ILE A 71 -3.39 13.92 -8.06
C ILE A 71 -3.63 12.61 -7.30
N PHE A 72 -4.79 11.98 -7.49
CA PHE A 72 -5.09 10.69 -6.88
C PHE A 72 -4.08 9.62 -7.30
N ALA A 73 -3.73 9.53 -8.58
CA ALA A 73 -2.77 8.56 -9.09
C ALA A 73 -1.37 8.75 -8.46
N ILE A 74 -0.90 9.99 -8.35
CA ILE A 74 0.40 10.31 -7.72
C ILE A 74 0.41 9.90 -6.25
N VAL A 75 -0.60 10.33 -5.48
CA VAL A 75 -0.71 10.01 -4.04
C VAL A 75 -0.81 8.50 -3.84
N TYR A 76 -1.59 7.82 -4.68
CA TYR A 76 -1.75 6.38 -4.65
C TYR A 76 -0.42 5.64 -4.92
N LEU A 77 0.32 6.04 -5.96
CA LEU A 77 1.61 5.43 -6.31
C LEU A 77 2.64 5.58 -5.19
N ILE A 78 2.75 6.79 -4.62
CA ILE A 78 3.68 7.07 -3.51
C ILE A 78 3.31 6.23 -2.28
N GLY A 79 2.04 6.29 -1.86
CA GLY A 79 1.57 5.54 -0.68
C GLY A 79 1.69 4.03 -0.83
N TYR A 80 1.38 3.51 -2.02
CA TYR A 80 1.54 2.09 -2.33
C TYR A 80 3.02 1.66 -2.32
N SER A 81 3.90 2.45 -2.94
CA SER A 81 5.34 2.18 -3.01
C SER A 81 5.97 2.13 -1.62
N MET A 82 5.72 3.14 -0.77
CA MET A 82 6.25 3.18 0.59
C MET A 82 5.82 1.96 1.40
N ARG A 83 4.52 1.64 1.39
CA ARG A 83 3.98 0.52 2.17
C ARG A 83 4.49 -0.83 1.68
N LYS A 84 4.59 -1.00 0.35
CA LYS A 84 5.17 -2.21 -0.26
C LYS A 84 6.63 -2.38 0.15
N ASN A 85 7.42 -1.31 0.06
CA ASN A 85 8.85 -1.35 0.42
C ASN A 85 9.06 -1.70 1.89
N GLU A 86 8.24 -1.18 2.80
CA GLU A 86 8.32 -1.50 4.23
C GLU A 86 8.08 -3.00 4.49
N ILE A 87 7.04 -3.57 3.87
CA ILE A 87 6.71 -4.99 4.05
C ILE A 87 7.77 -5.88 3.39
N GLU A 88 8.25 -5.53 2.19
CA GLU A 88 9.32 -6.28 1.53
C GLU A 88 10.63 -6.26 2.33
N LYS A 89 10.95 -5.14 2.98
CA LYS A 89 12.12 -5.04 3.86
C LYS A 89 12.00 -5.98 5.07
N LYS A 90 10.88 -5.94 5.79
CA LYS A 90 10.62 -6.84 6.93
C LYS A 90 10.66 -8.32 6.52
N LEU A 91 10.15 -8.64 5.33
CA LEU A 91 10.17 -9.99 4.79
C LEU A 91 11.60 -10.46 4.45
N ARG A 92 12.48 -9.56 3.99
CA ARG A 92 13.91 -9.86 3.79
C ARG A 92 14.63 -10.09 5.11
N GLU A 93 14.36 -9.26 6.11
CA GLU A 93 14.94 -9.40 7.46
C GLU A 93 14.58 -10.77 8.06
N LEU A 94 13.31 -11.16 8.03
CA LEU A 94 12.85 -12.47 8.53
C LEU A 94 13.43 -13.66 7.75
N LYS A 95 13.60 -13.52 6.43
CA LYS A 95 14.28 -14.55 5.62
C LYS A 95 15.74 -14.73 6.02
N LEU A 96 16.43 -13.62 6.31
CA LEU A 96 17.82 -13.64 6.73
C LEU A 96 17.96 -14.23 8.14
N GLU A 97 17.07 -13.87 9.05
CA GLU A 97 17.01 -14.46 10.40
C GLU A 97 16.81 -15.98 10.35
N LYS A 98 15.86 -16.45 9.53
CA LYS A 98 15.66 -17.89 9.31
C LYS A 98 16.93 -18.58 8.79
N TYR A 99 17.58 -17.99 7.80
CA TYR A 99 18.80 -18.54 7.20
C TYR A 99 19.95 -18.64 8.22
N LEU A 100 20.12 -17.64 9.08
CA LEU A 100 21.14 -17.67 10.13
C LEU A 100 20.87 -18.76 11.16
N ILE A 101 19.61 -18.92 11.60
CA ILE A 101 19.23 -19.99 12.53
C ILE A 101 19.48 -21.37 11.91
N GLU A 102 19.13 -21.56 10.63
CA GLU A 102 19.37 -22.82 9.92
C GLU A 102 20.86 -23.12 9.73
N LYS A 103 21.69 -22.09 9.52
CA LYS A 103 23.14 -22.25 9.41
C LYS A 103 23.77 -22.64 10.75
N ASP A 104 23.37 -21.99 11.85
CA ASP A 104 23.86 -22.29 13.20
C ASP A 104 23.48 -23.71 13.70
N LEU A 105 22.52 -24.38 13.05
CA LEU A 105 22.17 -25.80 13.29
C LEU A 105 23.02 -26.80 12.51
N GLY A 106 23.59 -26.37 11.38
CA GLY A 106 24.35 -27.23 10.48
C GLY A 106 25.84 -27.32 10.82
N GLU A 107 26.34 -26.40 11.65
CA GLU A 107 27.67 -26.43 12.29
C GLU A 107 27.61 -27.13 13.66
#